data_AF-A0A3B7PXN4-F1
#
_entry.id   AF-A0A3B7PXN4-F1
#
_cell.length_a   1.000
_cell.length_b   1.000
_cell.length_c   1.000
_cell.angle_alpha   90.00
_cell.angle_beta   90.00
_cell.angle_gamma   90.00
#
_symmetry.space_group_name_H-M   'P 1'
#
loop_
_entity.id
_entity.type
_entity.pdbx_description
1 polymer ?
#
loop_
_entity_poly.entity_id
_entity_poly.type
_entity_poly.pdbx_seq_one_letter_code
_entity_poly.pdbx_strand_id
1 'polypeptide(L)' 'MRTLKISANALRFWSFMLALFSSVSTAVFSESAFHDNFALAVMAIALAGMIVSAAFLMLDAVLAVCNP' A
#
# COMPACT_ATOMS: atom_id res chain seq x y z
N MET A 1 27.41 0.13 12.24
CA MET A 1 25.95 -0.07 12.06
C MET A 1 25.58 0.33 10.65
N ARG A 2 25.18 -0.61 9.78
CA ARG A 2 24.53 -0.27 8.51
C ARG A 2 23.12 0.17 8.84
N THR A 3 22.87 1.47 8.85
CA THR A 3 21.50 1.99 8.87
C THR A 3 20.85 1.60 7.55
N LEU A 4 20.11 0.50 7.56
CA LEU A 4 19.13 0.21 6.51
C LEU A 4 18.18 1.40 6.49
N LYS A 5 18.38 2.34 5.54
CA LYS A 5 17.43 3.40 5.26
C LYS A 5 16.18 2.71 4.72
N ILE A 6 15.28 2.32 5.62
CA ILE A 6 13.94 1.90 5.24
C ILE A 6 13.30 3.13 4.61
N SER A 7 13.08 3.07 3.30
CA SER A 7 12.38 4.12 2.57
C SER A 7 10.99 4.29 3.20
N ALA A 8 10.65 5.50 3.60
CA ALA A 8 9.31 5.82 4.11
C ALA A 8 8.23 5.45 3.09
N ASN A 9 8.54 5.51 1.80
CA ASN A 9 7.66 5.11 0.71
C ASN A 9 7.47 3.59 0.67
N ALA A 10 8.50 2.81 1.01
CA ALA A 10 8.39 1.36 1.18
C ALA A 10 7.48 1.01 2.36
N LEU A 11 7.64 1.68 3.50
CA LEU A 11 6.77 1.48 4.67
C LEU A 11 5.30 1.79 4.33
N ARG A 12 5.04 2.90 3.61
CA ARG A 12 3.71 3.27 3.13
C ARG A 12 3.12 2.21 2.20
N PHE A 13 3.90 1.72 1.23
CA PHE A 13 3.47 0.66 0.33
C PHE A 13 3.03 -0.59 1.10
N TRP A 14 3.85 -1.06 2.05
CA TRP A 14 3.51 -2.22 2.89
C TRP A 14 2.26 -2.00 3.75
N SER A 15 2.06 -0.78 4.27
CA SER A 15 0.86 -0.44 5.04
C SER A 15 -0.41 -0.52 4.19
N PHE A 16 -0.37 -0.06 2.93
CA PHE A 16 -1.50 -0.19 2.01
C PHE A 16 -1.74 -1.65 1.59
N MET A 17 -0.68 -2.44 1.45
CA MET A 17 -0.76 -3.88 1.20
C MET A 17 -1.50 -4.62 2.33
N LEU A 18 -1.14 -4.34 3.59
CA LEU A 18 -1.83 -4.87 4.76
C LEU A 18 -3.30 -4.43 4.81
N ALA A 19 -3.56 -3.14 4.60
CA ALA A 19 -4.93 -2.61 4.58
C ALA A 19 -5.79 -3.29 3.51
N LEU A 20 -5.22 -3.55 2.32
CA LEU A 20 -5.91 -4.26 1.25
C LEU A 20 -6.23 -5.70 1.66
N PHE A 21 -5.28 -6.44 2.23
CA PHE A 21 -5.50 -7.82 2.64
C PHE A 21 -6.53 -7.94 3.77
N SER A 22 -6.49 -7.03 4.75
CA SER A 22 -7.52 -6.92 5.78
C SER A 22 -8.89 -6.62 5.18
N SER A 23 -8.96 -5.70 4.21
CA SER A 23 -10.21 -5.36 3.54
C SER A 23 -10.79 -6.51 2.72
N VAL A 24 -9.95 -7.25 1.99
CA VAL A 24 -10.34 -8.49 1.30
C VAL A 24 -10.94 -9.47 2.29
N SER A 25 -10.29 -9.63 3.44
CA SER A 25 -10.77 -10.54 4.48
C SER A 25 -12.13 -10.09 5.01
N THR A 26 -12.31 -8.79 5.29
CA THR A 26 -13.60 -8.24 5.71
C THR A 26 -14.68 -8.46 4.65
N ALA A 27 -14.41 -8.24 3.37
CA ALA A 27 -15.38 -8.48 2.30
C ALA A 27 -15.76 -9.96 2.11
N VAL A 28 -14.84 -10.90 2.38
CA VAL A 28 -15.11 -12.34 2.21
C VAL A 28 -15.88 -12.91 3.40
N PHE A 29 -15.61 -12.43 4.61
CA PHE A 29 -16.19 -12.96 5.85
C PHE A 29 -17.37 -12.14 6.38
N SER A 30 -17.78 -11.06 5.71
CA SER A 30 -18.91 -10.28 6.20
C SER A 30 -20.27 -10.90 5.87
N GLU A 31 -21.16 -10.83 6.85
CA GLU A 31 -22.58 -11.14 6.69
C GLU A 31 -23.43 -9.88 6.49
N SER A 32 -22.80 -8.70 6.44
CA SER A 32 -23.46 -7.40 6.36
C SER A 32 -23.04 -6.60 5.13
N ALA A 33 -24.04 -6.19 4.35
CA ALA A 33 -23.84 -5.35 3.16
C ALA A 33 -23.14 -4.01 3.45
N PHE A 34 -23.21 -3.50 4.69
CA PHE A 34 -22.46 -2.29 5.07
C PHE A 34 -20.95 -2.52 5.06
N HIS A 35 -20.50 -3.65 5.60
CA HIS A 35 -19.09 -4.01 5.64
C HIS A 35 -18.54 -4.34 4.26
N ASP A 36 -19.35 -4.88 3.35
CA ASP A 36 -18.92 -5.15 1.97
C ASP A 36 -18.64 -3.85 1.22
N ASN A 37 -19.53 -2.86 1.33
CA ASN A 37 -19.34 -1.55 0.72
C ASN A 37 -18.17 -0.79 1.34
N PHE A 38 -18.00 -0.87 2.67
CA PHE A 38 -16.86 -0.29 3.36
C PHE A 38 -15.55 -0.95 2.92
N ALA A 39 -15.50 -2.28 2.86
CA ALA A 39 -14.34 -3.03 2.42
C ALA A 39 -13.97 -2.69 0.96
N LEU A 40 -14.97 -2.55 0.08
CA LEU A 40 -14.75 -2.14 -1.31
C LEU A 40 -14.17 -0.72 -1.41
N ALA A 41 -14.67 0.23 -0.60
CA ALA A 41 -14.10 1.59 -0.54
C ALA A 41 -12.65 1.58 -0.04
N VAL A 42 -12.36 0.82 1.02
CA VAL A 42 -11.01 0.68 1.59
C VAL A 42 -10.06 0.02 0.58
N MET A 43 -10.52 -0.99 -0.17
CA MET A 43 -9.75 -1.60 -1.26
C MET A 43 -9.37 -0.58 -2.33
N ALA A 44 -10.32 0.25 -2.77
CA ALA A 44 -10.09 1.27 -3.80
C ALA A 44 -9.04 2.30 -3.34
N ILE A 45 -9.15 2.77 -2.09
CA ILE A 45 -8.19 3.70 -1.49
C ILE A 45 -6.82 3.04 -1.34
N ALA A 46 -6.76 1.80 -0.88
CA ALA A 46 -5.52 1.06 -0.74
C ALA A 46 -4.81 0.84 -2.08
N LEU A 47 -5.56 0.51 -3.13
CA LEU A 47 -5.04 0.40 -4.50
C LEU A 47 -4.45 1.72 -5.00
N ALA A 48 -5.19 2.83 -4.84
CA ALA A 48 -4.68 4.15 -5.21
C ALA A 48 -3.40 4.51 -4.43
N GLY A 49 -3.38 4.26 -3.12
CA GLY A 49 -2.22 4.48 -2.26
C GLY A 49 -1.00 3.64 -2.63
N MET A 50 -1.22 2.37 -3.04
CA MET A 50 -0.16 1.50 -3.54
C MET A 50 0.42 1.99 -4.86
N ILE A 51 -0.41 2.41 -5.82
CA ILE A 51 0.05 2.91 -7.12
C ILE A 51 0.93 4.16 -6.92
N VAL A 52 0.47 5.10 -6.10
CA VAL A 52 1.23 6.32 -5.79
C VAL A 52 2.53 5.98 -5.09
N SER A 53 2.50 5.11 -4.07
CA SER A 53 3.71 4.70 -3.33
C SER A 53 4.71 3.96 -4.22
N ALA A 54 4.23 3.12 -5.14
CA ALA A 54 5.06 2.40 -6.11
C ALA A 54 5.73 3.35 -7.10
N ALA A 55 5.00 4.38 -7.58
CA ALA A 55 5.57 5.40 -8.45
C ALA A 55 6.71 6.16 -7.74
N PHE A 56 6.52 6.54 -6.48
CA PHE A 56 7.59 7.17 -5.69
C PHE A 56 8.78 6.25 -5.45
N LEU A 57 8.57 4.96 -5.19
CA LEU A 57 9.65 3.98 -5.06
C LEU A 57 10.44 3.79 -6.37
N MET A 58 9.75 3.78 -7.52
CA MET A 58 10.41 3.76 -8.82
C MET A 58 11.24 5.02 -9.05
N LEU A 59 10.72 6.20 -8.72
CA LEU A 59 11.47 7.46 -8.83
C LEU A 59 12.70 7.48 -7.91
N ASP A 60 12.55 7.05 -6.65
CA ASP A 60 13.69 6.90 -5.72
C ASP A 60 14.75 5.95 -6.28
N ALA A 61 14.34 4.83 -6.87
CA ALA A 61 15.24 3.86 -7.48
C ALA A 61 15.96 4.42 -8.71
N VAL A 62 15.25 5.13 -9.59
CA VAL A 62 15.84 5.78 -10.77
C VAL A 62 16.81 6.87 -10.35
N LEU A 63 16.46 7.70 -9.36
CA LEU A 63 17.36 8.73 -8.82
C LEU A 63 18.61 8.11 -8.22
N ALA A 64 18.49 7.00 -7.49
CA ALA A 64 19.64 6.29 -6.93
C ALA A 64 20.57 5.70 -8.01
N VAL A 65 20.03 5.31 -9.17
CA VAL A 65 20.83 4.82 -10.31
C VAL A 65 21.48 5.98 -11.07
N CYS A 66 20.74 7.07 -11.29
CA CYS A 66 21.22 8.23 -12.05
C CYS A 66 22.17 9.13 -11.26
N ASN A 67 22.08 9.15 -9.93
CA ASN A 67 22.93 9.95 -9.05
C ASN A 67 23.36 9.11 -7.82
N PRO A 68 24.38 8.24 -7.98
CA PRO A 68 24.85 7.34 -6.92
C PRO A 68 25.49 8.07 -5.74
#